data_AF-A0A6I9HVZ3-F1
#
_entry.id   AF-A0A6I9HVZ3-F1
#
_cell.length_a   1.000
_cell.length_b   1.000
_cell.length_c   1.000
_cell.angle_alpha   90.00
_cell.angle_beta   90.00
_cell.angle_gamma   90.00
#
_symmetry.space_group_name_H-M   'P 1'
#
loop_
_entity.id
_entity.type
_entity.pdbx_description
1 polymer ?
#
loop_
_entity_poly.entity_id
_entity_poly.type
_entity_poly.pdbx_seq_one_letter_code
_entity_poly.pdbx_strand_id
1 'polypeptide(L)'
;VDRNRLALSKSLKEAAQKSSEPFLGELAEPERKITRNQKRKHDEINHVQKVWDKLGQTGTDWDGQGITKVKYVDKIHIGHYEIDAWYFSPFPEDYGKQPKLWICEFCLKYMKYERSYRLHLGQCQWQQPPGREIYRKGNISVYEVDGKDHKIYCQNLCLLAKLFLDHKTLYFDVEPFVFYLLTEVDRQGAHIVGYFSK
;
A
#
# COMPACT_ATOMS: atom_id res chain seq x y z
N VAL A 1 -46.41 31.17 -28.38
CA VAL A 1 -47.29 30.05 -28.00
C VAL A 1 -47.84 29.38 -29.25
N ASP A 2 -47.48 28.17 -29.63
CA ASP A 2 -46.14 27.66 -29.95
C ASP A 2 -46.29 26.59 -31.04
N ARG A 3 -45.25 26.44 -31.85
CA ARG A 3 -45.24 25.72 -33.14
C ARG A 3 -45.26 24.19 -32.98
N ASN A 4 -46.11 23.57 -33.80
CA ASN A 4 -45.85 22.34 -34.56
C ASN A 4 -45.66 21.03 -33.78
N ARG A 5 -46.79 20.46 -33.36
CA ARG A 5 -47.08 19.02 -33.44
C ARG A 5 -47.25 18.62 -34.91
N LEU A 6 -46.31 17.88 -35.49
CA LEU A 6 -46.55 16.98 -36.64
C LEU A 6 -45.28 16.15 -36.91
N ALA A 7 -45.49 14.89 -37.31
CA ALA A 7 -44.50 13.87 -37.69
C ALA A 7 -43.99 12.91 -36.59
N LEU A 8 -44.92 12.24 -35.91
CA LEU A 8 -44.72 10.89 -35.37
C LEU A 8 -45.69 9.94 -36.09
N SER A 9 -45.20 9.20 -37.08
CA SER A 9 -45.66 7.88 -37.57
C SER A 9 -45.31 7.71 -39.05
N LYS A 10 -44.95 6.46 -39.41
CA LYS A 10 -44.38 5.95 -40.67
C LYS A 10 -42.84 5.99 -40.68
N SER A 11 -42.10 4.90 -40.78
CA SER A 11 -42.45 3.49 -41.01
C SER A 11 -41.34 2.60 -40.48
N LEU A 12 -41.76 1.43 -39.98
CA LEU A 12 -40.91 0.30 -39.66
C LEU A 12 -40.29 -0.27 -40.95
N LYS A 13 -39.00 -0.67 -40.83
CA LYS A 13 -38.33 -1.83 -41.44
C LYS A 13 -38.23 -1.92 -42.97
N GLU A 14 -37.05 -2.41 -43.38
CA GLU A 14 -36.55 -2.72 -44.75
C GLU A 14 -35.62 -1.60 -45.28
N ALA A 15 -34.37 -1.80 -45.67
CA ALA A 15 -33.63 -3.00 -46.03
C ALA A 15 -32.12 -2.83 -45.79
N ALA A 16 -31.45 -3.95 -45.57
CA ALA A 16 -30.00 -4.10 -45.51
C ALA A 16 -29.34 -3.91 -46.88
N GLN A 17 -28.18 -3.22 -46.95
CA GLN A 17 -26.91 -3.73 -47.54
C GLN A 17 -25.89 -2.61 -47.87
N LYS A 18 -24.65 -2.84 -47.37
CA LYS A 18 -23.31 -2.47 -47.88
C LYS A 18 -22.97 -1.02 -48.25
N SER A 19 -22.02 -0.42 -47.51
CA SER A 19 -20.70 0.04 -48.02
C SER A 19 -19.81 0.66 -46.93
N SER A 20 -18.62 0.08 -46.72
CA SER A 20 -17.29 0.67 -46.36
C SER A 20 -17.15 1.89 -45.42
N GLU A 21 -16.53 1.66 -44.24
CA GLU A 21 -15.55 2.44 -43.39
C GLU A 21 -15.31 3.96 -43.61
N PRO A 22 -14.80 4.77 -42.63
CA PRO A 22 -14.27 4.43 -41.28
C PRO A 22 -14.70 5.37 -40.10
N PHE A 23 -14.27 5.01 -38.86
CA PHE A 23 -13.88 5.90 -37.72
C PHE A 23 -14.84 6.17 -36.52
N LEU A 24 -14.18 6.37 -35.35
CA LEU A 24 -14.58 6.69 -33.95
C LEU A 24 -15.10 5.54 -33.06
N GLY A 25 -14.55 5.27 -31.88
CA GLY A 25 -13.49 5.94 -31.13
C GLY A 25 -13.29 5.23 -29.79
N GLU A 26 -12.03 4.93 -29.48
CA GLU A 26 -11.53 4.39 -28.22
C GLU A 26 -11.72 5.46 -27.13
N LEU A 27 -12.59 5.21 -26.14
CA LEU A 27 -12.65 6.06 -24.95
C LEU A 27 -11.47 5.69 -24.05
N ALA A 28 -10.32 6.30 -24.33
CA ALA A 28 -9.18 6.32 -23.42
C ALA A 28 -9.58 7.05 -22.12
N GLU A 29 -9.48 6.35 -20.99
CA GLU A 29 -9.56 6.97 -19.67
C GLU A 29 -8.43 8.00 -19.50
N PRO A 30 -8.65 9.11 -18.77
CA PRO A 30 -7.67 10.18 -18.70
C PRO A 30 -6.46 9.73 -17.88
N GLU A 31 -5.33 9.50 -18.54
CA GLU A 31 -4.02 9.40 -17.90
C GLU A 31 -3.81 10.65 -17.02
N ARG A 32 -3.85 10.46 -15.70
CA ARG A 32 -3.40 11.47 -14.75
C ARG A 32 -1.90 11.68 -15.00
N LYS A 33 -1.55 12.77 -15.68
CA LYS A 33 -0.17 13.15 -15.97
C LYS A 33 0.59 13.37 -14.66
N ILE A 34 1.36 12.36 -14.27
CA ILE A 34 2.32 12.41 -13.18
C ILE A 34 3.34 13.51 -13.49
N THR A 35 3.67 14.35 -12.51
CA THR A 35 4.68 15.38 -12.73
C THR A 35 6.03 14.73 -13.07
N ARG A 36 6.82 15.36 -13.93
CA ARG A 36 8.14 14.84 -14.37
C ARG A 36 9.06 14.46 -13.19
N ASN A 37 8.88 15.10 -12.04
CA ASN A 37 9.63 14.82 -10.80
C ASN A 37 9.12 13.57 -10.07
N GLN A 38 7.80 13.34 -10.04
CA GLN A 38 7.20 12.13 -9.47
C GLN A 38 7.48 10.89 -10.32
N LYS A 39 7.49 11.03 -11.65
CA LYS A 39 7.86 9.94 -12.57
C LYS A 39 9.33 9.54 -12.42
N ARG A 40 10.24 10.53 -12.33
CA ARG A 40 11.66 10.27 -12.04
C ARG A 40 11.89 9.57 -10.71
N LYS A 41 11.24 10.04 -9.63
CA LYS A 41 11.32 9.35 -8.32
C LYS A 41 10.79 7.92 -8.40
N HIS A 42 9.68 7.68 -9.10
CA HIS A 42 9.11 6.35 -9.28
C HIS A 42 10.07 5.41 -10.06
N ASP A 43 10.63 5.90 -11.17
CA ASP A 43 11.56 5.13 -12.00
C ASP A 43 12.89 4.87 -11.27
N GLU A 44 13.39 5.83 -10.49
CA GLU A 44 14.58 5.68 -9.63
C GLU A 44 14.36 4.60 -8.56
N ILE A 45 13.20 4.61 -7.90
CA ILE A 45 12.87 3.63 -6.84
C ILE A 45 12.74 2.21 -7.42
N ASN A 46 12.11 2.06 -8.59
CA ASN A 46 11.99 0.75 -9.26
C ASN A 46 13.32 0.23 -9.80
N HIS A 47 14.22 1.13 -10.24
CA HIS A 47 15.56 0.72 -10.69
C HIS A 47 16.45 0.31 -9.51
N VAL A 48 16.30 0.98 -8.36
CA VAL A 48 16.96 0.59 -7.10
C VAL A 48 16.51 -0.82 -6.69
N GLN A 49 15.21 -1.14 -6.80
CA GLN A 49 14.67 -2.48 -6.50
C GLN A 49 15.38 -3.61 -7.28
N LYS A 50 15.56 -3.47 -8.60
CA LYS A 50 16.26 -4.47 -9.44
C LYS A 50 17.73 -4.68 -9.06
N VAL A 51 18.38 -3.66 -8.50
CA VAL A 51 19.78 -3.73 -8.07
C VAL A 51 19.89 -4.48 -6.74
N TRP A 52 19.00 -4.21 -5.79
CA TRP A 52 19.04 -4.86 -4.47
C TRP A 52 18.54 -6.31 -4.49
N ASP A 53 17.56 -6.64 -5.33
CA ASP A 53 17.13 -8.04 -5.52
C ASP A 53 18.25 -8.92 -6.10
N LYS A 54 19.20 -8.33 -6.83
CA LYS A 54 20.43 -9.01 -7.29
C LYS A 54 21.47 -9.17 -6.17
N LEU A 55 21.56 -8.23 -5.23
CA LEU A 55 22.45 -8.30 -4.06
C LEU A 55 21.93 -9.28 -2.99
N GLY A 56 20.61 -9.43 -2.85
CA GLY A 56 19.98 -10.36 -1.91
C GLY A 56 20.11 -11.85 -2.30
N GLN A 57 20.32 -12.15 -3.59
CA GLN A 57 20.49 -13.52 -4.07
C GLN A 57 21.91 -14.09 -3.89
N THR A 58 22.89 -13.25 -3.55
CA THR A 58 24.29 -13.67 -3.33
C THR A 58 24.67 -13.87 -1.86
N GLY A 59 23.71 -13.80 -0.94
CA GLY A 59 23.95 -13.89 0.50
C GLY A 59 24.03 -15.33 1.03
N THR A 60 25.06 -16.10 0.66
CA THR A 60 25.44 -17.29 1.44
C THR A 60 26.84 -17.25 2.05
N ASP A 61 27.69 -16.26 1.72
CA ASP A 61 29.03 -16.19 2.30
C ASP A 61 29.23 -14.94 3.16
N TRP A 62 29.13 -15.14 4.48
CA TRP A 62 29.50 -14.17 5.51
C TRP A 62 31.02 -14.15 5.71
N ASP A 63 31.76 -13.69 4.69
CA ASP A 63 33.20 -13.51 4.81
C ASP A 63 33.53 -12.03 4.96
N GLY A 64 34.04 -11.69 6.15
CA GLY A 64 34.40 -10.33 6.53
C GLY A 64 35.47 -9.73 5.63
N GLN A 65 35.06 -8.89 4.68
CA GLN A 65 35.82 -7.76 4.18
C GLN A 65 34.93 -6.80 3.36
N GLY A 66 34.70 -5.60 3.91
CA GLY A 66 34.71 -4.38 3.10
C GLY A 66 33.49 -3.98 2.27
N ILE A 67 32.31 -4.59 2.39
CA ILE A 67 31.07 -3.98 1.87
C ILE A 67 30.58 -2.99 2.93
N THR A 68 30.43 -1.71 2.58
CA THR A 68 29.81 -0.70 3.44
C THR A 68 28.53 -1.28 4.01
N LYS A 69 28.54 -1.70 5.29
CA LYS A 69 27.39 -2.31 5.98
C LYS A 69 26.21 -1.38 5.80
N VAL A 70 25.35 -1.67 4.83
CA VAL A 70 24.03 -1.06 4.75
C VAL A 70 23.37 -1.55 6.03
N LYS A 71 23.30 -0.66 7.02
CA LYS A 71 22.61 -0.96 8.26
C LYS A 71 21.16 -1.16 7.88
N TYR A 72 20.66 -2.36 8.07
CA TYR A 72 19.27 -2.69 7.84
C TYR A 72 18.49 -2.47 9.14
N VAL A 73 17.17 -2.49 9.03
CA VAL A 73 16.30 -2.52 10.21
C VAL A 73 16.42 -3.92 10.81
N ASP A 74 17.13 -4.03 11.92
CA ASP A 74 17.35 -5.30 12.61
C ASP A 74 16.12 -5.68 13.45
N LYS A 75 15.42 -4.68 13.99
CA LYS A 75 14.27 -4.88 14.88
C LYS A 75 13.24 -3.77 14.82
N ILE A 76 12.03 -4.08 15.26
CA ILE A 76 10.95 -3.11 15.42
C ILE A 76 10.36 -3.17 16.82
N HIS A 77 9.79 -2.04 17.26
CA HIS A 77 8.94 -1.97 18.44
C HIS A 77 7.52 -1.61 18.00
N ILE A 78 6.54 -2.45 18.36
CA ILE A 78 5.13 -2.25 18.02
C ILE A 78 4.26 -2.66 19.22
N GLY A 79 3.44 -1.72 19.71
CA GLY A 79 2.68 -1.89 20.95
C GLY A 79 3.59 -2.26 22.12
N HIS A 80 3.35 -3.42 22.73
CA HIS A 80 4.18 -3.95 23.83
C HIS A 80 5.29 -4.92 23.38
N TYR A 81 5.46 -5.09 22.06
CA TYR A 81 6.36 -6.09 21.50
C TYR A 81 7.62 -5.47 20.90
N GLU A 82 8.73 -6.18 21.05
CA GLU A 82 9.95 -5.98 20.28
C GLU A 82 10.18 -7.23 19.43
N ILE A 83 10.32 -7.05 18.13
CA ILE A 83 10.33 -8.14 17.15
C ILE A 83 11.54 -7.96 16.24
N ASP A 84 12.35 -9.01 16.08
CA ASP A 84 13.48 -9.03 15.16
C ASP A 84 12.99 -9.23 13.71
N ALA A 85 13.55 -8.47 12.79
CA ALA A 85 13.24 -8.57 11.37
C ALA A 85 13.90 -9.80 10.75
N TRP A 86 13.19 -10.48 9.84
CA TRP A 86 13.71 -11.67 9.15
C TRP A 86 14.27 -11.33 7.77
N TYR A 87 13.65 -10.37 7.11
CA TYR A 87 14.00 -9.97 5.75
C TYR A 87 14.17 -8.46 5.64
N PHE A 88 14.87 -8.04 4.58
CA PHE A 88 14.98 -6.63 4.23
C PHE A 88 13.61 -6.03 3.88
N SER A 89 13.36 -4.81 4.38
CA SER A 89 12.25 -3.95 3.97
C SER A 89 12.75 -2.55 3.54
N PRO A 90 12.30 -2.02 2.39
CA PRO A 90 12.80 -0.78 1.82
C PRO A 90 12.16 0.46 2.45
N PHE A 91 12.36 0.66 3.76
CA PHE A 91 11.96 1.90 4.42
C PHE A 91 12.68 3.11 3.80
N PRO A 92 11.97 4.22 3.54
CA PRO A 92 12.53 5.33 2.79
C PRO A 92 13.67 6.04 3.53
N GLU A 93 14.52 6.75 2.77
CA GLU A 93 15.53 7.68 3.29
C GLU A 93 16.42 7.07 4.41
N ASP A 94 16.58 7.78 5.53
CA ASP A 94 17.38 7.32 6.66
C ASP A 94 16.60 6.42 7.63
N TYR A 95 15.33 6.07 7.34
CA TYR A 95 14.59 5.11 8.16
C TYR A 95 15.13 3.70 7.97
N GLY A 96 15.42 3.30 6.73
CA GLY A 96 16.01 1.98 6.44
C GLY A 96 17.41 1.78 7.02
N LYS A 97 18.10 2.87 7.40
CA LYS A 97 19.42 2.85 8.04
C LYS A 97 19.38 2.72 9.57
N GLN A 98 18.19 2.79 10.17
CA GLN A 98 18.05 2.67 11.62
C GLN A 98 18.08 1.19 12.00
N PRO A 99 18.84 0.80 13.04
CA PRO A 99 18.83 -0.58 13.54
C PRO A 99 17.49 -0.94 14.18
N LYS A 100 16.76 0.06 14.69
CA LYS A 100 15.45 -0.11 15.33
C LYS A 100 14.46 0.94 14.82
N LEU A 101 13.26 0.49 14.44
CA LEU A 101 12.13 1.38 14.16
C LEU A 101 11.05 1.24 15.23
N TRP A 102 10.37 2.35 15.50
CA TRP A 102 9.24 2.43 16.43
C TRP A 102 7.96 2.61 15.63
N ILE A 103 7.03 1.67 15.75
CA ILE A 103 5.83 1.60 14.91
C ILE A 103 4.60 1.73 15.80
N CYS A 104 3.71 2.67 15.46
CA CYS A 104 2.40 2.76 16.10
C CYS A 104 1.56 1.53 15.74
N GLU A 105 1.01 0.83 16.73
CA GLU A 105 0.19 -0.35 16.50
C GLU A 105 -1.13 -0.06 15.77
N PHE A 106 -1.67 1.16 15.92
CA PHE A 106 -2.96 1.53 15.33
C PHE A 106 -2.83 2.13 13.94
N CYS A 107 -2.00 3.16 13.76
CA CYS A 107 -1.87 3.85 12.46
C CYS A 107 -0.68 3.35 11.61
N LEU A 108 0.12 2.42 12.14
CA LEU A 108 1.32 1.83 11.51
C LEU A 108 2.41 2.82 11.12
N LYS A 109 2.32 4.08 11.56
CA LYS A 109 3.37 5.06 11.34
C LYS A 109 4.67 4.58 11.98
N TYR A 110 5.75 4.53 11.21
CA TYR A 110 7.10 4.24 11.67
C TYR A 110 7.87 5.51 12.04
N MET A 111 8.74 5.42 13.05
CA MET A 111 9.52 6.51 13.62
C MET A 111 10.93 6.04 13.94
N LYS A 112 11.90 6.96 13.85
CA LYS A 112 13.33 6.68 14.11
C LYS A 112 13.64 6.58 15.60
N TYR A 113 12.99 7.40 16.42
CA TYR A 113 13.37 7.60 17.82
C TYR A 113 12.22 7.32 18.78
N GLU A 114 12.55 6.79 19.95
CA GLU A 114 11.59 6.54 21.04
C GLU A 114 10.86 7.82 21.47
N ARG A 115 11.58 8.95 21.55
CA ARG A 115 10.98 10.25 21.88
C ARG A 115 9.85 10.63 20.91
N SER A 116 10.07 10.45 19.61
CA SER A 116 9.04 10.72 18.60
C SER A 116 7.87 9.76 18.69
N TYR A 117 8.13 8.49 19.05
CA TYR A 117 7.10 7.49 19.28
C TYR A 117 6.22 7.82 20.50
N ARG A 118 6.82 8.16 21.65
CA ARG A 118 6.08 8.56 22.86
C ARG A 118 5.22 9.80 22.63
N LEU A 119 5.75 10.80 21.92
CA LEU A 119 4.96 11.98 21.52
C LEU A 119 3.78 11.58 20.63
N HIS A 120 4.01 10.68 19.68
CA HIS A 120 2.96 10.18 18.80
C HIS A 120 1.88 9.42 19.58
N LEU A 121 2.23 8.58 20.55
CA LEU A 121 1.25 7.86 21.39
C LEU A 121 0.30 8.82 22.13
N GLY A 122 0.78 9.99 22.57
CA GLY A 122 -0.07 11.01 23.21
C GLY A 122 -0.93 11.83 22.24
N GLN A 123 -0.65 11.78 20.94
CA GLN A 123 -1.33 12.59 19.91
C GLN A 123 -2.21 11.76 18.97
N CYS A 124 -1.87 10.49 18.78
CA CYS A 124 -2.57 9.58 17.89
C CYS A 124 -4.00 9.35 18.39
N GLN A 125 -4.98 9.63 17.53
CA GLN A 125 -6.40 9.40 17.83
C GLN A 125 -6.90 8.06 17.29
N TRP A 126 -6.02 7.27 16.67
CA TRP A 126 -6.38 5.97 16.10
C TRP A 126 -6.33 4.91 17.19
N GLN A 127 -7.40 4.11 17.28
CA GLN A 127 -7.51 2.96 18.18
C GLN A 127 -7.89 1.68 17.42
N GLN A 128 -7.94 1.74 16.09
CA GLN A 128 -8.31 0.63 15.22
C GLN A 128 -7.78 0.90 13.81
N PRO A 129 -7.70 -0.12 12.94
CA PRO A 129 -7.45 0.10 11.53
C PRO A 129 -8.45 1.08 10.90
N PRO A 130 -8.06 1.79 9.83
CA PRO A 130 -9.00 2.53 9.00
C PRO A 130 -9.97 1.58 8.27
N GLY A 131 -10.80 2.13 7.40
CA GLY A 131 -11.74 1.35 6.59
C GLY A 131 -12.95 0.85 7.38
N ARG A 132 -13.53 -0.25 6.91
CA ARG A 132 -14.81 -0.75 7.40
C ARG A 132 -14.62 -2.06 8.17
N GLU A 133 -15.15 -2.13 9.38
CA GLU A 133 -15.28 -3.41 10.07
C GLU A 133 -16.34 -4.27 9.36
N ILE A 134 -15.91 -5.40 8.79
CA ILE A 134 -16.77 -6.31 8.01
C ILE A 134 -17.10 -7.61 8.74
N TYR A 135 -16.41 -7.88 9.86
CA TYR A 135 -16.64 -9.04 10.70
C TYR A 135 -16.35 -8.71 12.16
N ARG A 136 -17.23 -9.17 13.06
CA ARG A 136 -17.06 -9.09 14.51
C ARG A 136 -17.59 -10.35 15.16
N LYS A 137 -16.75 -11.05 15.95
CA LYS A 137 -17.18 -12.14 16.83
C LYS A 137 -16.33 -12.18 18.10
N GLY A 138 -16.97 -11.90 19.24
CA GLY A 138 -16.26 -11.81 20.52
C GLY A 138 -15.27 -10.66 20.52
N ASN A 139 -14.00 -10.95 20.85
CA ASN A 139 -12.88 -10.00 20.78
C ASN A 139 -12.19 -9.98 19.41
N ILE A 140 -12.66 -10.72 18.40
CA ILE A 140 -12.03 -10.75 17.08
C ILE A 140 -12.80 -9.87 16.09
N SER A 141 -12.08 -9.03 15.35
CA SER A 141 -12.62 -8.18 14.29
C SER A 141 -11.78 -8.26 13.00
N VAL A 142 -12.45 -8.12 11.85
CA VAL A 142 -11.78 -7.96 10.55
C VAL A 142 -12.17 -6.64 9.91
N TYR A 143 -11.17 -5.87 9.50
CA TYR A 143 -11.33 -4.59 8.81
C TYR A 143 -10.96 -4.73 7.34
N GLU A 144 -11.83 -4.24 6.47
CA GLU A 144 -11.59 -4.08 5.03
C GLU A 144 -11.08 -2.65 4.76
N VAL A 145 -9.88 -2.55 4.20
CA VAL A 145 -9.18 -1.29 3.95
C VAL A 145 -8.79 -1.20 2.49
N ASP A 146 -9.37 -0.24 1.78
CA ASP A 146 -9.03 0.05 0.40
C ASP A 146 -7.69 0.79 0.32
N GLY A 147 -6.74 0.27 -0.46
CA GLY A 147 -5.42 0.87 -0.65
C GLY A 147 -5.45 2.21 -1.39
N LYS A 148 -6.50 2.48 -2.17
CA LYS A 148 -6.73 3.77 -2.82
C LYS A 148 -7.14 4.84 -1.82
N ASP A 149 -8.02 4.51 -0.89
CA ASP A 149 -8.55 5.46 0.10
C ASP A 149 -7.59 5.66 1.28
N HIS A 150 -6.86 4.61 1.66
CA HIS A 150 -5.98 4.59 2.82
C HIS A 150 -4.52 4.31 2.44
N LYS A 151 -4.03 4.99 1.40
CA LYS A 151 -2.70 4.78 0.80
C LYS A 151 -1.56 4.74 1.81
N ILE A 152 -1.45 5.74 2.68
CA ILE A 152 -0.34 5.82 3.66
C ILE A 152 -0.37 4.64 4.64
N TYR A 153 -1.56 4.30 5.12
CA TYR A 153 -1.73 3.16 6.04
C TYR A 153 -1.31 1.85 5.37
N CYS A 154 -1.76 1.62 4.15
CA CYS A 154 -1.46 0.41 3.39
C CYS A 154 0.03 0.32 2.99
N GLN A 155 0.66 1.44 2.67
CA GLN A 155 2.11 1.50 2.43
C GLN A 155 2.89 1.15 3.69
N ASN A 156 2.51 1.70 4.84
CA ASN A 156 3.12 1.38 6.13
C ASN A 156 2.96 -0.11 6.47
N LEU A 157 1.75 -0.65 6.28
CA LEU A 157 1.47 -2.08 6.45
C LEU A 157 2.34 -2.94 5.54
N CYS A 158 2.51 -2.55 4.29
CA CYS A 158 3.36 -3.30 3.36
C CYS A 158 4.84 -3.28 3.72
N LEU A 159 5.36 -2.13 4.19
CA LEU A 159 6.74 -2.01 4.68
C LEU A 159 6.95 -2.86 5.93
N LEU A 160 5.99 -2.86 6.86
CA LEU A 160 6.00 -3.73 8.03
C LEU A 160 6.00 -5.21 7.63
N ALA A 161 5.09 -5.60 6.74
CA ALA A 161 4.97 -6.99 6.27
C ALA A 161 6.22 -7.49 5.56
N LYS A 162 6.89 -6.63 4.79
CA LYS A 162 8.11 -7.00 4.04
C LYS A 162 9.28 -7.39 4.96
N LEU A 163 9.28 -6.96 6.24
CA LEU A 163 10.25 -7.44 7.23
C LEU A 163 10.10 -8.94 7.53
N PHE A 164 8.95 -9.54 7.23
CA PHE A 164 8.61 -10.93 7.57
C PHE A 164 8.25 -11.78 6.35
N LEU A 165 8.20 -11.17 5.15
CA LEU A 165 7.91 -11.84 3.89
C LEU A 165 9.09 -11.67 2.92
N ASP A 166 9.62 -12.78 2.44
CA ASP A 166 10.75 -12.79 1.51
C ASP A 166 10.35 -12.17 0.16
N HIS A 167 9.38 -12.79 -0.52
CA HIS A 167 9.02 -12.47 -1.91
C HIS A 167 7.88 -11.44 -2.07
N LYS A 168 7.74 -10.50 -1.14
CA LYS A 168 6.77 -9.39 -1.29
C LYS A 168 7.35 -8.31 -2.21
N THR A 169 6.77 -8.14 -3.39
CA THR A 169 7.28 -7.25 -4.45
C THR A 169 6.62 -5.88 -4.53
N LEU A 170 5.42 -5.73 -3.95
CA LEU A 170 4.64 -4.49 -3.99
C LEU A 170 4.43 -3.94 -2.58
N TYR A 171 4.91 -2.71 -2.36
CA TYR A 171 4.81 -2.01 -1.07
C TYR A 171 4.52 -0.50 -1.18
N PHE A 172 4.73 0.12 -2.34
CA PHE A 172 4.34 1.52 -2.59
C PHE A 172 3.11 1.67 -3.49
N ASP A 173 2.94 0.76 -4.45
CA ASP A 173 1.77 0.71 -5.32
C ASP A 173 0.67 -0.15 -4.69
N VAL A 174 -0.07 0.48 -3.78
CA VAL A 174 -1.11 -0.18 -2.96
C VAL A 174 -2.53 0.08 -3.48
N GLU A 175 -2.70 1.03 -4.41
CA GLU A 175 -4.03 1.45 -4.91
C GLU A 175 -4.82 0.32 -5.57
N PRO A 176 -4.20 -0.68 -6.24
CA PRO A 176 -4.94 -1.81 -6.80
C PRO A 176 -5.45 -2.83 -5.77
N PHE A 177 -5.09 -2.72 -4.49
CA PHE A 177 -5.30 -3.77 -3.50
C PHE A 177 -6.31 -3.39 -2.42
N VAL A 178 -7.06 -4.39 -1.96
CA VAL A 178 -7.84 -4.32 -0.72
C VAL A 178 -7.15 -5.15 0.36
N PHE A 179 -7.03 -4.59 1.56
CA PHE A 179 -6.39 -5.22 2.70
C PHE A 179 -7.44 -5.64 3.73
N TYR A 180 -7.33 -6.88 4.21
CA TYR A 180 -8.19 -7.44 5.25
C TYR A 180 -7.36 -7.65 6.51
N LEU A 181 -7.54 -6.79 7.50
CA LEU A 181 -6.79 -6.81 8.75
C LEU A 181 -7.54 -7.58 9.82
N LEU A 182 -6.90 -8.63 10.34
CA LEU A 182 -7.35 -9.35 11.52
C LEU A 182 -6.87 -8.62 12.77
N THR A 183 -7.79 -8.36 13.70
CA THR A 183 -7.51 -7.68 14.95
C THR A 183 -8.07 -8.43 16.15
N GLU A 184 -7.37 -8.32 17.27
CA GLU A 184 -7.89 -8.64 18.60
C GLU A 184 -8.27 -7.33 19.28
N VAL A 185 -9.46 -7.27 19.87
CA VAL A 185 -10.05 -6.06 20.41
C VAL A 185 -10.20 -6.15 21.91
N ASP A 186 -9.67 -5.15 22.60
CA ASP A 186 -9.76 -5.01 24.05
C ASP A 186 -10.41 -3.66 24.44
N ARG A 187 -10.10 -3.13 25.62
CA ARG A 187 -10.62 -1.83 26.10
C ARG A 187 -9.88 -0.62 25.50
N GLN A 188 -8.67 -0.81 24.98
CA GLN A 188 -7.81 0.22 24.39
C GLN A 188 -8.06 0.37 22.90
N GLY A 189 -8.38 -0.71 22.20
CA GLY A 189 -8.66 -0.66 20.77
C GLY A 189 -8.66 -2.02 20.07
N ALA A 190 -8.55 -1.98 18.74
CA ALA A 190 -8.38 -3.14 17.88
C ALA A 190 -6.91 -3.25 17.45
N HIS A 191 -6.22 -4.22 18.05
CA HIS A 191 -4.79 -4.49 17.88
C HIS A 191 -4.56 -5.42 16.69
N ILE A 192 -3.71 -5.01 15.75
CA ILE A 192 -3.40 -5.82 14.56
C ILE A 192 -2.70 -7.13 14.94
N VAL A 193 -3.21 -8.24 14.44
CA VAL A 193 -2.64 -9.59 14.61
C VAL A 193 -2.05 -10.10 13.30
N GLY A 194 -2.70 -9.79 12.18
CA GLY A 194 -2.27 -10.21 10.86
C GLY A 194 -3.14 -9.59 9.77
N TYR A 195 -2.81 -9.86 8.51
CA TYR A 195 -3.62 -9.40 7.39
C TYR A 195 -3.42 -10.28 6.15
N PHE A 196 -4.31 -10.14 5.18
CA PHE A 196 -4.06 -10.55 3.80
C PHE A 196 -4.50 -9.44 2.83
N SER A 197 -3.92 -9.40 1.64
CA SER A 197 -4.28 -8.46 0.57
C SER A 197 -4.88 -9.21 -0.62
N LYS A 198 -5.84 -8.59 -1.31
CA LYS A 198 -6.51 -9.12 -2.51
C LYS A 198 -6.49 -8.11 -3.64
#